data_AF-A0A661S168-F1
#
_entry.id   AF-A0A661S168-F1
#
_cell.length_a   1.000
_cell.length_b   1.000
_cell.length_c   1.000
_cell.angle_alpha   90.00
_cell.angle_beta   90.00
_cell.angle_gamma   90.00
#
_symmetry.space_group_name_H-M   'P 1'
#
loop_
_entity.id
_entity.type
_entity.pdbx_description
1 polymer ?
#
loop_
_entity_poly.entity_id
_entity_poly.type
_entity_poly.pdbx_seq_one_letter_code
_entity_poly.pdbx_strand_id
1 'polypeptide(L)'
;PYNIHENPAEYNEMVIDLIKMLSDEIILLSAADNKGVTVTAQEVELAEQAFKKDYPENSFDQILLKNAISYSFWKKRFKKNMIMDKLIDQELKEKIVITAEDIVEFYKKHRIADAKDMDGDALVLKKIEGEKELVSRLRNQKTQDKYEEWMQQLGNEYPVEINKEKLKHFLIGIEKK
;
A
#
# COMPACT_ATOMS: atom_id res chain seq x y z
N PRO A 1 -7.40 25.90 -9.03
CA PRO A 1 -8.30 25.45 -7.94
C PRO A 1 -9.20 24.34 -8.44
N TYR A 2 -9.29 23.21 -7.75
CA TYR A 2 -10.26 22.16 -8.08
C TYR A 2 -11.65 22.70 -7.72
N ASN A 3 -12.45 23.07 -8.74
CA ASN A 3 -13.74 23.72 -8.51
C ASN A 3 -14.84 22.67 -8.36
N ILE A 4 -15.07 22.25 -7.13
CA ILE A 4 -16.10 21.26 -6.74
C ILE A 4 -17.54 21.65 -7.12
N HIS A 5 -17.79 22.89 -7.52
CA HIS A 5 -19.12 23.36 -7.92
C HIS A 5 -19.39 23.24 -9.43
N GLU A 6 -18.35 23.16 -10.26
CA GLU A 6 -18.51 23.14 -11.72
C GLU A 6 -18.80 21.74 -12.26
N ASN A 7 -18.44 20.68 -11.52
CA ASN A 7 -18.72 19.31 -11.91
C ASN A 7 -19.21 18.44 -10.72
N PRO A 8 -20.53 18.42 -10.45
CA PRO A 8 -21.14 17.56 -9.43
C PRO A 8 -20.82 16.06 -9.57
N ALA A 9 -20.58 15.57 -10.80
CA ALA A 9 -20.24 14.17 -11.03
C ALA A 9 -18.85 13.83 -10.50
N GLU A 10 -17.84 14.64 -10.80
CA GLU A 10 -16.47 14.46 -10.28
C GLU A 10 -16.43 14.53 -8.75
N TYR A 11 -17.19 15.43 -8.13
CA TYR A 11 -17.28 15.49 -6.67
C TYR A 11 -17.89 14.21 -6.09
N ASN A 12 -18.99 13.73 -6.68
CA ASN A 12 -19.64 12.50 -6.24
C ASN A 12 -18.71 11.29 -6.40
N GLU A 13 -17.98 11.19 -7.51
CA GLU A 13 -16.96 10.15 -7.72
C GLU A 13 -15.89 10.19 -6.63
N MET A 14 -15.33 11.37 -6.33
CA MET A 14 -14.36 11.55 -5.25
C MET A 14 -14.91 11.07 -3.90
N VAL A 15 -16.18 11.36 -3.57
CA VAL A 15 -16.81 10.90 -2.33
C VAL A 15 -16.93 9.37 -2.31
N ILE A 16 -17.35 8.76 -3.42
CA ILE A 16 -17.46 7.29 -3.53
C ILE A 16 -16.08 6.62 -3.43
N ASP A 17 -15.06 7.17 -4.07
CA ASP A 17 -13.68 6.67 -4.01
C ASP A 17 -13.11 6.76 -2.60
N LEU A 18 -13.36 7.86 -1.88
CA LEU A 18 -12.97 8.00 -0.48
C LEU A 18 -13.63 6.94 0.40
N ILE A 19 -14.92 6.67 0.18
CA ILE A 19 -15.65 5.65 0.95
C ILE A 19 -15.11 4.26 0.65
N LYS A 20 -14.78 3.97 -0.61
CA LYS A 20 -14.16 2.70 -1.00
C LYS A 20 -12.81 2.54 -0.28
N MET A 21 -11.95 3.56 -0.32
CA MET A 21 -10.66 3.55 0.38
C MET A 21 -10.80 3.32 1.89
N LEU A 22 -11.76 3.99 2.53
CA LEU A 22 -12.04 3.80 3.97
C LEU A 22 -12.61 2.42 4.26
N SER A 23 -13.43 1.87 3.36
CA SER A 23 -13.98 0.52 3.50
C SER A 23 -12.87 -0.53 3.42
N ASP A 24 -11.97 -0.41 2.45
CA ASP A 24 -10.80 -1.29 2.30
C ASP A 24 -9.89 -1.22 3.56
N GLU A 25 -9.65 -0.02 4.10
CA GLU A 25 -8.93 0.14 5.37
C GLU A 25 -9.63 -0.59 6.53
N ILE A 26 -10.96 -0.47 6.65
CA ILE A 26 -11.73 -1.14 7.70
C ILE A 26 -11.66 -2.66 7.54
N ILE A 27 -11.79 -3.18 6.32
CA ILE A 27 -11.67 -4.62 6.02
C ILE A 27 -10.30 -5.13 6.49
N LEU A 28 -9.22 -4.48 6.04
CA LEU A 28 -7.86 -4.88 6.37
C LEU A 28 -7.57 -4.81 7.88
N LEU A 29 -7.99 -3.73 8.55
CA LEU A 29 -7.78 -3.62 10.00
C LEU A 29 -8.62 -4.63 10.79
N SER A 30 -9.83 -4.95 10.34
CA SER A 30 -10.69 -5.96 10.98
C SER A 30 -10.12 -7.37 10.81
N ALA A 31 -9.65 -7.70 9.60
CA ALA A 31 -8.97 -8.96 9.33
C ALA A 31 -7.67 -9.09 10.14
N ALA A 32 -6.87 -8.03 10.23
CA ALA A 32 -5.66 -8.00 11.04
C ALA A 32 -5.96 -8.24 12.53
N ASP A 33 -6.96 -7.57 13.09
CA ASP A 33 -7.38 -7.75 14.49
C ASP A 33 -7.84 -9.19 14.75
N ASN A 34 -8.71 -9.74 13.89
CA ASN A 34 -9.22 -11.11 14.01
C ASN A 34 -8.10 -12.16 13.98
N LYS A 35 -7.09 -11.93 13.13
CA LYS A 35 -5.93 -12.83 12.96
C LYS A 35 -4.80 -12.55 13.96
N GLY A 36 -4.97 -11.60 14.87
CA GLY A 36 -3.95 -11.24 15.86
C GLY A 36 -2.71 -10.55 15.29
N VAL A 37 -2.82 -9.97 14.09
CA VAL A 37 -1.74 -9.21 13.46
C VAL A 37 -1.63 -7.84 14.13
N THR A 38 -0.56 -7.68 14.91
CA THR A 38 -0.32 -6.45 15.67
C THR A 38 1.07 -5.88 15.41
N VAL A 39 1.21 -4.58 15.70
CA VAL A 39 2.48 -3.85 15.68
C VAL A 39 2.67 -3.18 17.04
N THR A 40 3.79 -3.49 17.67
CA THR A 40 4.22 -2.98 18.97
C THR A 40 4.68 -1.52 18.87
N ALA A 41 4.74 -0.82 20.01
CA ALA A 41 5.26 0.54 20.05
C ALA A 41 6.73 0.62 19.58
N GLN A 42 7.54 -0.37 19.95
CA GLN A 42 8.94 -0.46 19.56
C GLN A 42 9.11 -0.66 18.04
N GLU A 43 8.31 -1.53 17.41
CA GLU A 43 8.31 -1.69 15.96
C GLU A 43 7.98 -0.36 15.26
N VAL A 44 6.98 0.38 15.75
CA VAL A 44 6.62 1.70 15.20
C VAL A 44 7.77 2.70 15.33
N GLU A 45 8.44 2.76 16.49
CA GLU A 45 9.56 3.68 16.71
C GLU A 45 10.76 3.36 15.81
N LEU A 46 11.11 2.08 15.67
CA LEU A 46 12.19 1.66 14.79
C LEU A 46 11.87 1.94 13.32
N ALA A 47 10.64 1.66 12.88
CA ALA A 47 10.19 1.95 11.54
C ALA A 47 10.13 3.46 11.26
N GLU A 48 9.71 4.27 12.23
CA GLU A 48 9.73 5.73 12.15
C GLU A 48 11.15 6.27 12.03
N GLN A 49 12.09 5.77 12.85
CA GLN A 49 13.49 6.18 12.77
C GLN A 49 14.10 5.83 11.41
N ALA A 50 13.78 4.64 10.88
CA ALA A 50 14.21 4.23 9.55
C ALA A 50 13.60 5.14 8.48
N PHE A 51 12.29 5.39 8.52
CA PHE A 51 11.58 6.26 7.58
C PHE A 51 12.14 7.69 7.56
N LYS A 52 12.51 8.23 8.73
CA LYS A 52 13.07 9.58 8.85
C LYS A 52 14.49 9.72 8.26
N LYS A 53 15.23 8.63 8.05
CA LYS A 53 16.59 8.69 7.45
C LYS A 53 16.59 9.15 6.00
N ASP A 54 15.48 8.94 5.29
CA ASP A 54 15.32 9.36 3.89
C ASP A 54 15.05 10.87 3.77
N TYR A 55 14.88 11.55 4.90
CA TYR A 55 14.64 12.98 4.98
C TYR A 55 15.89 13.70 5.50
N PRO A 56 16.24 14.86 4.92
CA PRO A 56 17.21 15.76 5.53
C PRO A 56 16.82 16.09 6.98
N GLU A 57 17.80 16.32 7.84
CA GLU A 57 17.55 16.68 9.25
C GLU A 57 16.53 17.83 9.37
N ASN A 58 15.61 17.70 10.33
CA ASN A 58 14.55 18.68 10.64
C ASN A 58 13.56 18.98 9.49
N SER A 59 13.61 18.30 8.35
CA SER A 59 12.68 18.52 7.25
C SER A 59 11.34 17.79 7.43
N PHE A 60 11.35 16.65 8.11
CA PHE A 60 10.15 15.84 8.34
C PHE A 60 9.06 16.62 9.10
N ASP A 61 9.42 17.24 10.23
CA ASP A 61 8.46 18.00 11.04
C ASP A 61 7.98 19.26 10.30
N GLN A 62 8.84 19.89 9.50
CA GLN A 62 8.45 21.03 8.65
C GLN A 62 7.43 20.61 7.57
N ILE A 63 7.58 19.42 6.98
CA ILE A 63 6.64 18.89 6.01
C ILE A 63 5.29 18.62 6.68
N LEU A 64 5.26 18.03 7.88
CA LEU A 64 4.01 17.83 8.62
C LEU A 64 3.31 19.16 8.90
N LEU A 65 4.05 20.17 9.38
CA LEU A 65 3.52 21.52 9.63
C LEU A 65 2.99 22.19 8.37
N LYS A 66 3.73 22.13 7.25
CA LYS A 66 3.32 22.68 5.95
C LYS A 66 2.01 22.06 5.45
N ASN A 67 1.78 20.79 5.75
CA ASN A 67 0.56 20.06 5.38
C ASN A 67 -0.54 20.12 6.46
N ALA A 68 -0.34 20.88 7.55
CA ALA A 68 -1.25 20.97 8.69
C ALA A 68 -1.56 19.60 9.34
N ILE A 69 -0.59 18.69 9.34
CA ILE A 69 -0.71 17.36 9.93
C ILE A 69 -0.02 17.38 11.30
N SER A 70 -0.75 17.00 12.37
CA SER A 70 -0.10 16.79 13.66
C SER A 70 0.72 15.51 13.65
N TYR A 71 1.87 15.53 14.34
CA TYR A 71 2.72 14.34 14.50
C TYR A 71 1.95 13.15 15.08
N SER A 72 1.07 13.38 16.07
CA SER A 72 0.25 12.33 16.68
C SER A 72 -0.70 11.66 15.67
N PHE A 73 -1.33 12.45 14.80
CA PHE A 73 -2.20 11.93 13.74
C PHE A 73 -1.40 11.12 12.72
N TRP A 74 -0.26 11.66 12.28
CA TRP A 74 0.65 10.96 11.37
C TRP A 74 1.10 9.62 11.97
N LYS A 75 1.56 9.59 13.22
CA LYS A 75 2.06 8.37 13.88
C LYS A 75 0.96 7.31 14.02
N LYS A 76 -0.27 7.74 14.31
CA LYS A 76 -1.43 6.83 14.37
C LYS A 76 -1.73 6.23 12.98
N ARG A 77 -1.69 7.04 11.91
CA ARG A 77 -1.88 6.55 10.54
C ARG A 77 -0.73 5.63 10.10
N PHE A 78 0.50 5.99 10.43
CA PHE A 78 1.69 5.20 10.16
C PHE A 78 1.60 3.80 10.79
N LYS A 79 1.22 3.73 12.08
CA LYS A 79 0.99 2.44 12.75
C LYS A 79 -0.10 1.60 12.06
N LYS A 80 -1.22 2.21 11.64
CA LYS A 80 -2.28 1.49 10.91
C LYS A 80 -1.76 0.91 9.60
N ASN A 81 -0.99 1.69 8.84
CA ASN A 81 -0.37 1.21 7.59
C ASN A 81 0.54 0.02 7.86
N MET A 82 1.39 0.09 8.88
CA MET A 82 2.26 -1.03 9.25
C MET A 82 1.47 -2.31 9.58
N ILE A 83 0.31 -2.19 10.24
CA ILE A 83 -0.56 -3.35 10.53
C ILE A 83 -1.11 -3.95 9.22
N MET A 84 -1.62 -3.11 8.32
CA MET A 84 -2.15 -3.55 7.03
C MET A 84 -1.06 -4.18 6.14
N ASP A 85 0.12 -3.56 6.07
CA ASP A 85 1.27 -4.07 5.32
C ASP A 85 1.71 -5.43 5.86
N LYS A 86 1.78 -5.58 7.19
CA LYS A 86 2.11 -6.85 7.86
C LYS A 86 1.08 -7.94 7.56
N LEU A 87 -0.22 -7.60 7.52
CA LEU A 87 -1.27 -8.53 7.12
C LEU A 87 -1.10 -8.98 5.66
N ILE A 88 -0.88 -8.04 4.75
CA ILE A 88 -0.67 -8.32 3.32
C ILE A 88 0.56 -9.21 3.13
N ASP A 89 1.65 -8.92 3.83
CA ASP A 89 2.87 -9.70 3.77
C ASP A 89 2.61 -11.16 4.20
N GLN A 90 2.00 -11.35 5.37
CA GLN A 90 1.72 -12.68 5.95
C GLN A 90 0.69 -13.48 5.14
N GLU A 91 -0.40 -12.84 4.71
CA GLU A 91 -1.52 -13.54 4.10
C GLU A 91 -1.38 -13.73 2.59
N LEU A 92 -0.61 -12.86 1.93
CA LEU A 92 -0.50 -12.85 0.47
C LEU A 92 0.94 -13.03 0.00
N LYS A 93 1.83 -12.09 0.33
CA LYS A 93 3.18 -12.02 -0.26
C LYS A 93 4.06 -13.20 0.09
N GLU A 94 4.07 -13.63 1.36
CA GLU A 94 4.86 -14.77 1.85
C GLU A 94 4.37 -16.10 1.28
N LYS A 95 3.09 -16.19 0.89
CA LYS A 95 2.48 -17.39 0.29
C LYS A 95 2.76 -17.51 -1.21
N ILE A 96 3.44 -16.54 -1.83
CA ILE A 96 3.79 -16.58 -3.24
C ILE A 96 5.00 -17.46 -3.49
N VAL A 97 4.75 -18.59 -4.14
CA VAL A 97 5.79 -19.45 -4.71
C VAL A 97 6.28 -18.85 -6.02
N ILE A 98 7.61 -18.70 -6.13
CA ILE A 98 8.30 -18.25 -7.35
C ILE A 98 9.02 -19.47 -7.95
N THR A 99 8.65 -19.86 -9.17
CA THR A 99 9.30 -20.96 -9.89
C THR A 99 10.44 -20.46 -10.78
N ALA A 100 11.25 -21.40 -11.29
CA ALA A 100 12.30 -21.06 -12.24
C ALA A 100 11.73 -20.53 -13.56
N GLU A 101 10.60 -21.09 -14.01
CA GLU A 101 9.88 -20.64 -15.20
C GLU A 101 9.42 -19.19 -15.03
N ASP A 102 8.87 -18.83 -13.87
CA ASP A 102 8.44 -17.46 -13.58
C ASP A 102 9.58 -16.45 -13.74
N ILE A 103 10.79 -16.81 -13.26
CA ILE A 103 11.98 -15.96 -13.35
C ILE A 103 12.40 -15.82 -14.82
N VAL A 104 12.42 -16.92 -15.58
CA VAL A 104 12.78 -16.91 -17.01
C VAL A 104 11.80 -16.06 -17.81
N GLU A 105 10.51 -16.19 -17.58
CA GLU A 105 9.48 -15.37 -18.23
C GLU A 105 9.59 -13.89 -17.86
N PHE A 106 9.75 -13.59 -16.58
CA PHE A 106 9.91 -12.23 -16.10
C PHE A 106 11.16 -11.57 -16.70
N TYR A 107 12.28 -12.29 -16.76
CA TYR A 107 13.52 -11.79 -17.37
C TYR A 107 13.38 -11.56 -18.88
N LYS A 108 12.71 -12.47 -19.61
CA LYS A 108 12.43 -12.29 -21.05
C LYS A 108 11.57 -11.04 -21.31
N LYS A 109 10.58 -10.80 -20.45
CA LYS A 109 9.67 -9.64 -20.57
C LYS A 109 10.34 -8.31 -20.22
N HIS A 110 11.36 -8.32 -19.37
CA HIS A 110 12.00 -7.11 -18.84
C HIS A 110 13.49 -6.98 -19.19
N ARG A 111 13.94 -7.56 -20.32
CA ARG A 111 15.37 -7.64 -20.73
C ARG A 111 16.16 -6.39 -20.30
N ILE A 112 16.95 -6.54 -19.24
CA ILE A 112 17.94 -5.56 -18.82
C ILE A 112 19.14 -5.79 -19.74
N ALA A 113 19.33 -4.88 -20.69
CA ALA A 113 20.62 -4.74 -21.36
C ALA A 113 21.64 -4.25 -20.31
N ASP A 114 22.88 -4.72 -20.45
CA ASP A 114 24.12 -4.13 -19.93
C ASP A 114 24.86 -4.97 -18.88
N ALA A 115 25.90 -5.65 -19.36
CA ALA A 115 27.13 -5.92 -18.61
C ALA A 115 28.19 -6.46 -19.58
N LYS A 116 28.94 -5.59 -20.27
CA LYS A 116 30.12 -6.02 -21.05
C LYS A 116 31.46 -5.69 -20.39
N ASP A 117 31.52 -4.74 -19.45
CA ASP A 117 32.81 -4.21 -18.97
C ASP A 117 32.86 -4.04 -17.44
N MET A 118 32.79 -5.12 -16.65
CA MET A 118 33.00 -5.06 -15.20
C MET A 118 33.92 -6.18 -14.70
N ASP A 119 34.63 -5.93 -13.61
CA ASP A 119 35.57 -6.85 -12.93
C ASP A 119 34.84 -8.04 -12.29
N GLY A 120 35.53 -9.17 -12.12
CA GLY A 120 34.95 -10.49 -11.82
C GLY A 120 34.13 -10.56 -10.52
N ASP A 121 34.66 -10.03 -9.42
CA ASP A 121 33.98 -10.08 -8.11
C ASP A 121 32.85 -9.05 -8.00
N ALA A 122 33.04 -7.87 -8.59
CA ALA A 122 32.02 -6.82 -8.67
C ALA A 122 30.83 -7.25 -9.55
N LEU A 123 31.08 -8.01 -10.62
CA LEU A 123 30.06 -8.64 -11.45
C LEU A 123 29.20 -9.63 -10.67
N VAL A 124 29.81 -10.47 -9.82
CA VAL A 124 29.08 -11.48 -9.05
C VAL A 124 28.17 -10.82 -8.01
N LEU A 125 28.67 -9.82 -7.28
CA LEU A 125 27.87 -9.07 -6.30
C LEU A 125 26.71 -8.30 -6.97
N LYS A 126 26.98 -7.58 -8.07
CA LYS A 126 25.96 -6.87 -8.85
C LYS A 126 24.92 -7.83 -9.44
N LYS A 127 25.34 -9.04 -9.84
CA LYS A 127 24.44 -10.06 -10.37
C LYS A 127 23.56 -10.66 -9.27
N ILE A 128 24.10 -10.91 -8.07
CA ILE A 128 23.33 -11.40 -6.92
C ILE A 128 22.34 -10.33 -6.42
N GLU A 129 22.76 -9.07 -6.35
CA GLU A 129 21.86 -7.95 -6.03
C GLU A 129 20.77 -7.80 -7.09
N GLY A 130 21.14 -7.88 -8.37
CA GLY A 130 20.19 -7.91 -9.48
C GLY A 130 19.21 -9.07 -9.37
N GLU A 131 19.65 -10.28 -9.02
CA GLU A 131 18.80 -11.46 -8.85
C GLU A 131 17.84 -11.31 -7.66
N LYS A 132 18.29 -10.82 -6.51
CA LYS A 132 17.43 -10.56 -5.34
C LYS A 132 16.37 -9.49 -5.66
N GLU A 133 16.76 -8.43 -6.33
CA GLU A 133 15.81 -7.40 -6.77
C GLU A 133 14.81 -7.93 -7.80
N LEU A 134 15.27 -8.76 -8.75
CA LEU A 134 14.40 -9.40 -9.74
C LEU A 134 13.34 -10.28 -9.06
N VAL A 135 13.74 -11.12 -8.10
CA VAL A 135 12.81 -11.95 -7.33
C VAL A 135 11.84 -11.09 -6.52
N SER A 136 12.32 -10.01 -5.89
CA SER A 136 11.47 -9.07 -5.16
C SER A 136 10.44 -8.40 -6.05
N ARG A 137 10.85 -7.87 -7.22
CA ARG A 137 9.96 -7.26 -8.22
C ARG A 137 8.91 -8.26 -8.72
N LEU A 138 9.35 -9.47 -9.06
CA LEU A 138 8.44 -10.54 -9.51
C LEU A 138 7.45 -10.94 -8.41
N ARG A 139 7.89 -11.08 -7.16
CA ARG A 139 6.99 -11.38 -6.03
C ARG A 139 5.98 -10.25 -5.81
N ASN A 140 6.40 -8.98 -5.91
CA ASN A 140 5.49 -7.84 -5.81
C ASN A 140 4.47 -7.83 -6.95
N GLN A 141 4.89 -8.11 -8.19
CA GLN A 141 3.97 -8.22 -9.32
C GLN A 141 2.94 -9.32 -9.09
N LYS A 142 3.38 -10.53 -8.71
CA LYS A 142 2.46 -11.64 -8.42
C LYS A 142 1.55 -11.36 -7.22
N THR A 143 2.00 -10.56 -6.26
CA THR A 143 1.17 -10.10 -5.12
C THR A 143 0.07 -9.20 -5.63
N GLN A 144 0.42 -8.23 -6.46
CA GLN A 144 -0.54 -7.31 -7.07
C GLN A 144 -1.57 -8.04 -7.93
N ASP A 145 -1.15 -9.03 -8.72
CA ASP A 145 -2.04 -9.85 -9.57
C ASP A 145 -3.09 -10.62 -8.74
N LYS A 146 -2.79 -10.97 -7.49
CA LYS A 146 -3.70 -11.69 -6.58
C LYS A 146 -4.44 -10.79 -5.59
N TYR A 147 -4.03 -9.53 -5.48
CA TYR A 147 -4.50 -8.62 -4.44
C TYR A 147 -6.01 -8.37 -4.53
N GLU A 148 -6.52 -8.16 -5.75
CA GLU A 148 -7.93 -7.85 -5.96
C GLU A 148 -8.85 -9.02 -5.55
N GLU A 149 -8.53 -10.24 -5.97
CA GLU A 149 -9.29 -11.43 -5.57
C GLU A 149 -9.24 -11.65 -4.04
N TRP A 150 -8.06 -11.50 -3.45
CA TRP A 150 -7.89 -11.63 -2.00
C TRP A 150 -8.68 -10.57 -1.22
N MET A 151 -8.68 -9.31 -1.67
CA MET A 151 -9.48 -8.25 -1.05
C MET A 151 -10.98 -8.51 -1.18
N GLN A 152 -11.45 -9.05 -2.30
CA GLN A 152 -12.85 -9.44 -2.46
C GLN A 152 -13.24 -10.55 -1.48
N GLN A 153 -12.38 -11.54 -1.29
CA GLN A 153 -12.59 -12.61 -0.30
C GLN A 153 -12.67 -12.05 1.12
N LEU A 154 -11.73 -11.17 1.49
CA LEU A 154 -11.76 -10.48 2.79
C LEU A 154 -13.01 -9.61 2.95
N GLY A 155 -13.45 -8.90 1.92
CA GLY A 155 -14.67 -8.10 1.96
C GLY A 155 -15.94 -8.92 2.23
N ASN A 156 -15.96 -10.19 1.81
CA ASN A 156 -17.05 -11.11 2.13
C ASN A 156 -16.98 -11.63 3.58
N GLU A 157 -15.78 -11.81 4.11
CA GLU A 157 -15.55 -12.29 5.49
C GLU A 157 -15.73 -11.16 6.53
N TYR A 158 -15.36 -9.93 6.16
CA TYR A 158 -15.40 -8.73 6.99
C TYR A 158 -16.24 -7.62 6.31
N PRO A 159 -17.57 -7.82 6.16
CA PRO A 159 -18.40 -6.88 5.42
C PRO A 159 -18.47 -5.51 6.09
N VAL A 160 -18.37 -4.45 5.27
CA VAL A 160 -18.52 -3.06 5.71
C VAL A 160 -19.91 -2.56 5.32
N GLU A 161 -20.73 -2.25 6.32
CA GLU A 161 -22.06 -1.70 6.11
C GLU A 161 -22.02 -0.18 5.96
N ILE A 162 -22.38 0.31 4.76
CA ILE A 162 -22.48 1.74 4.46
C ILE A 162 -23.94 2.16 4.56
N ASN A 163 -24.23 3.12 5.44
CA ASN A 163 -25.56 3.74 5.51
C ASN A 163 -25.80 4.63 4.28
N LYS A 164 -26.52 4.08 3.30
CA LYS A 164 -26.81 4.75 2.02
C LYS A 164 -27.61 6.03 2.18
N GLU A 165 -28.52 6.10 3.14
CA GLU A 165 -29.33 7.30 3.39
C GLU A 165 -28.49 8.46 3.91
N LYS A 166 -27.55 8.19 4.81
CA LYS A 166 -26.58 9.21 5.26
C LYS A 166 -25.61 9.60 4.16
N LEU A 167 -25.18 8.64 3.33
CA LEU A 167 -24.29 8.90 2.21
C LEU A 167 -24.89 9.88 1.20
N LYS A 168 -26.19 9.75 0.87
CA LYS A 168 -26.86 10.68 -0.05
C LYS A 168 -26.71 12.15 0.34
N HIS A 169 -26.61 12.46 1.64
CA HIS A 169 -26.40 13.84 2.10
C HIS A 169 -25.04 14.44 1.75
N PHE A 170 -24.05 13.61 1.42
CA PHE A 170 -22.73 14.02 0.94
C PHE A 170 -22.64 14.05 -0.59
N LEU A 171 -23.71 13.69 -1.32
CA LEU A 171 -23.70 13.64 -2.78
C LEU A 171 -24.56 14.78 -3.35
N ILE A 172 -24.08 15.39 -4.44
CA ILE A 172 -24.75 16.49 -5.12
C ILE A 172 -25.72 15.93 -6.17
N GLY A 173 -26.95 16.46 -6.24
CA GLY A 173 -27.91 16.13 -7.30
C GLY A 173 -28.60 14.77 -7.17
N ILE A 174 -28.36 14.02 -6.08
CA ILE A 174 -29.11 12.80 -5.76
C ILE A 174 -30.29 13.23 -4.89
N GLU A 175 -31.44 13.48 -5.53
CA GLU A 175 -32.65 13.93 -4.85
C GLU A 175 -33.00 13.05 -3.64
N LYS A 176 -33.37 13.71 -2.54
CA LYS A 176 -33.97 13.11 -1.35
C LYS A 176 -35.36 12.58 -1.72
N LYS A 177 -35.44 11.33 -2.18
CA LYS A 177 -36.68 10.56 -2.16
C LYS A 177 -36.73 9.71 -0.89
#